data_AF-A0A817MPH2-F1
#
_entry.id   AF-A0A817MPH2-F1
#
_cell.length_a   1.000
_cell.length_b   1.000
_cell.length_c   1.000
_cell.angle_alpha   90.00
_cell.angle_beta   90.00
_cell.angle_gamma   90.00
#
_symmetry.space_group_name_H-M   'P 1'
#
loop_
_entity.id
_entity.type
_entity.pdbx_description
1 polymer ?
#
loop_
_entity_poly.entity_id
_entity_poly.type
_entity_poly.pdbx_seq_one_letter_code
_entity_poly.pdbx_strand_id
1 'polypeptide(L)' 'LLQIKDQEIDTRGQLDEAREALYNYSTVDNKAQWMIYLDQVTTLAIRLDHIEEELRKLEHEHVVRHGVLPY' A
#
# COMPACT_ATOMS: atom_id res chain seq x y z
N LEU A 1 5.92 1.34 15.06
CA LEU A 1 6.30 0.11 14.35
C LEU A 1 5.12 -0.85 14.23
N LEU A 2 4.62 -1.48 15.31
CA LEU A 2 3.48 -2.42 15.23
C LEU A 2 2.23 -1.81 14.55
N GLN A 3 1.80 -0.61 14.97
CA GLN A 3 0.64 0.07 14.35
C GLN A 3 0.79 0.34 12.85
N ILE A 4 2.01 0.57 12.36
CA ILE A 4 2.25 0.90 10.95
C ILE A 4 2.37 -0.39 10.13
N LYS A 5 2.92 -1.46 10.72
CA LYS A 5 2.86 -2.82 10.16
C LYS A 5 1.41 -3.26 9.93
N ASP A 6 0.50 -2.98 10.87
CA ASP A 6 -0.92 -3.30 10.70
C ASP A 6 -1.55 -2.50 9.55
N GLN A 7 -1.20 -1.21 9.42
CA GLN A 7 -1.66 -0.36 8.31
C GLN A 7 -1.14 -0.83 6.93
N GLU A 8 0.09 -1.34 6.87
CA GLU A 8 0.67 -1.91 5.65
C GLU A 8 -0.13 -3.13 5.18
N ILE A 9 -0.42 -4.06 6.10
CA ILE A 9 -1.18 -5.29 5.82
C ILE A 9 -2.59 -4.96 5.34
N ASP A 10 -3.28 -4.06 6.03
CA ASP A 10 -4.63 -3.63 5.66
C ASP A 10 -4.65 -2.97 4.27
N THR A 11 -3.67 -2.09 3.99
CA THR A 11 -3.58 -1.38 2.71
C THR A 11 -3.26 -2.35 1.56
N ARG A 12 -2.40 -3.36 1.79
CA ARG A 12 -2.12 -4.41 0.82
C ARG A 12 -3.36 -5.26 0.53
N GLY A 13 -4.13 -5.63 1.55
CA GLY A 13 -5.40 -6.34 1.38
C GLY A 13 -6.39 -5.57 0.50
N GLN A 14 -6.57 -4.27 0.77
CA GLN A 14 -7.42 -3.39 -0.05
C GLN A 14 -6.93 -3.27 -1.49
N LEU A 15 -5.62 -3.24 -1.71
CA LEU A 15 -5.02 -3.15 -3.04
C LEU A 15 -5.25 -4.43 -3.84
N ASP A 16 -5.14 -5.59 -3.21
CA ASP A 16 -5.41 -6.88 -3.87
C ASP A 16 -6.89 -7.01 -4.27
N GLU A 17 -7.83 -6.63 -3.39
CA GLU A 17 -9.27 -6.59 -3.72
C GLU A 17 -9.58 -5.64 -4.89
N ALA A 18 -8.99 -4.44 -4.87
CA ALA A 18 -9.18 -3.45 -5.94
C ALA A 18 -8.60 -3.92 -7.28
N ARG A 19 -7.48 -4.67 -7.27
CA ARG A 19 -6.88 -5.27 -8.46
C ARG A 19 -7.73 -6.39 -9.02
N GLU A 20 -8.28 -7.24 -8.16
CA GLU A 20 -9.19 -8.31 -8.57
C GLU A 20 -10.47 -7.73 -9.20
N ALA A 21 -11.02 -6.67 -8.60
CA ALA A 21 -12.14 -5.94 -9.19
C ALA A 21 -11.77 -5.37 -10.57
N LEU A 22 -10.64 -4.66 -10.70
CA LEU A 22 -10.18 -4.13 -11.98
C LEU A 22 -10.04 -5.23 -13.06
N TYR A 23 -9.49 -6.39 -12.70
CA TYR A 23 -9.35 -7.52 -13.60
C TYR A 23 -10.71 -8.05 -14.06
N ASN A 24 -11.65 -8.26 -13.14
CA ASN A 24 -12.98 -8.76 -13.44
C ASN A 24 -13.79 -7.80 -14.31
N TYR A 25 -13.71 -6.49 -14.05
CA TYR A 25 -14.42 -5.46 -14.81
C TYR A 25 -13.77 -5.10 -16.15
N SER A 26 -12.51 -5.48 -16.39
CA SER A 26 -11.88 -5.31 -17.71
C SER A 26 -12.55 -6.11 -18.83
N THR A 27 -13.37 -7.10 -18.47
CA THR A 27 -14.13 -7.96 -19.40
C THR A 27 -15.52 -7.41 -19.74
N VAL A 28 -15.99 -6.39 -19.02
CA VAL A 28 -17.31 -5.77 -19.18
C VAL A 28 -17.11 -4.39 -19.80
N ASP A 29 -17.90 -4.05 -20.82
CA ASP A 29 -17.82 -2.82 -21.63
C ASP A 29 -18.20 -1.53 -20.85
N ASN A 30 -17.85 -1.46 -19.56
CA ASN A 30 -18.13 -0.37 -18.64
C ASN A 30 -16.84 0.37 -18.28
N LYS A 31 -16.37 1.17 -19.24
CA LYS A 31 -15.17 1.99 -19.16
C LYS A 31 -15.14 2.93 -17.94
N ALA A 32 -16.30 3.45 -17.53
CA ALA A 32 -16.39 4.33 -16.36
C ALA A 32 -16.06 3.59 -15.06
N GLN A 33 -16.58 2.37 -14.90
CA GLN A 33 -16.29 1.55 -13.73
C GLN A 33 -14.82 1.13 -13.68
N TRP A 34 -14.23 0.78 -14.83
CA TRP A 34 -12.81 0.45 -14.93
C TRP A 34 -11.90 1.62 -14.51
N MET A 35 -12.24 2.85 -14.91
CA MET A 35 -11.48 4.04 -14.47
C MET A 35 -11.58 4.28 -12.97
N ILE A 36 -12.74 4.02 -12.35
CA ILE A 36 -12.91 4.16 -10.88
C ILE A 36 -12.00 3.16 -10.16
N TYR A 37 -11.98 1.91 -10.60
CA TYR A 37 -11.10 0.90 -10.00
C TYR A 37 -9.61 1.21 -10.25
N LEU A 38 -9.26 1.76 -11.41
CA LEU A 38 -7.89 2.16 -11.70
C LEU A 38 -7.43 3.28 -10.76
N ASP A 39 -8.29 4.27 -10.51
CA ASP A 39 -8.03 5.36 -9.57
C ASP A 39 -7.87 4.85 -8.13
N GLN A 40 -8.72 3.91 -7.72
CA GLN A 40 -8.62 3.24 -6.42
C GLN A 40 -7.29 2.48 -6.26
N VAL A 41 -6.91 1.66 -7.24
CA VAL A 41 -5.63 0.92 -7.22
C VAL A 41 -4.45 1.88 -7.15
N THR A 42 -4.47 2.96 -7.93
CA THR A 42 -3.38 3.95 -7.96
C THR A 42 -3.26 4.68 -6.63
N THR A 43 -4.39 5.09 -6.03
CA THR A 43 -4.43 5.76 -4.73
C THR A 43 -3.91 4.85 -3.61
N LEU A 44 -4.32 3.58 -3.60
CA LEU A 44 -3.86 2.60 -2.63
C LEU A 44 -2.36 2.30 -2.78
N ALA A 45 -1.84 2.27 -4.01
CA ALA A 45 -0.41 2.10 -4.27
C ALA A 45 0.43 3.25 -3.71
N ILE A 46 -0.01 4.50 -3.95
CA ILE A 46 0.66 5.69 -3.39
C ILE A 46 0.63 5.67 -1.87
N ARG A 47 -0.50 5.28 -1.27
CA ARG A 47 -0.64 5.15 0.18
C ARG A 47 0.31 4.10 0.75
N LEU A 48 0.45 2.96 0.06
CA LEU A 48 1.36 1.89 0.48
C LEU A 48 2.82 2.36 0.44
N ASP A 49 3.23 3.05 -0.64
CA ASP A 49 4.58 3.61 -0.76
C ASP A 49 4.88 4.60 0.39
N HIS A 50 3.91 5.43 0.77
CA HIS A 50 4.04 6.31 1.93
C HIS A 50 4.22 5.55 3.25
N ILE A 51 3.44 4.50 3.48
CA ILE A 51 3.54 3.65 4.68
C ILE A 51 4.92 2.97 4.74
N GLU A 52 5.42 2.46 3.61
CA GLU A 52 6.75 1.84 3.51
C GLU A 52 7.87 2.86 3.78
N GLU A 53 7.73 4.11 3.32
CA GLU A 53 8.63 5.21 3.63
C GLU A 53 8.64 5.56 5.14
N GLU A 54 7.46 5.63 5.77
CA GLU A 54 7.35 5.86 7.21
C GLU A 54 7.93 4.70 8.04
N LEU A 55 7.73 3.45 7.61
CA LEU A 55 8.38 2.28 8.20
C LEU A 55 9.89 2.40 8.15
N ARG A 56 10.47 2.70 6.98
CA ARG A 56 11.93 2.88 6.84
C ARG A 56 12.46 3.97 7.76
N LYS A 57 11.77 5.11 7.87
CA LYS A 57 12.17 6.21 8.77
C LYS A 57 12.14 5.81 10.23
N LEU A 58 11.08 5.11 10.67
CA LEU A 58 10.93 4.69 12.06
C LEU A 58 11.85 3.53 12.42
N GLU A 59 12.11 2.61 11.50
CA GLU A 59 13.13 1.56 11.67
C GLU A 59 14.53 2.19 11.77
N HIS A 60 14.85 3.15 10.90
CA HIS A 60 16.11 3.89 10.96
C HIS A 60 16.27 4.67 12.27
N GLU A 61 15.23 5.40 12.69
CA GLU A 61 15.24 6.15 13.95
C GLU A 61 15.35 5.22 15.17
N HIS A 62 14.69 4.06 15.15
CA HIS A 62 14.81 3.04 16.19
C HIS A 62 16.23 2.45 16.22
N VAL A 63 16.81 2.14 15.07
CA VAL A 63 18.20 1.67 14.94
C VAL A 63 19.20 2.67 15.49
N VAL A 64 19.04 3.96 15.17
CA VAL A 64 19.90 5.04 15.65
C VAL A 64 19.79 5.21 17.18
N ARG A 65 18.58 5.12 17.74
CA ARG A 65 18.35 5.24 19.19
C ARG A 65 18.84 4.03 20.00
N HIS A 66 18.88 2.84 19.40
CA HIS A 66 19.22 1.59 20.11
C HIS A 66 20.58 0.99 19.72
N GLY A 67 21.40 1.70 18.92
CA GLY A 67 22.83 1.40 18.74
C GLY A 67 23.16 0.12 17.97
N VAL A 68 22.25 -0.37 17.11
CA VAL A 68 22.50 -1.56 16.28
C VAL A 68 22.93 -1.10 14.89
N LEU A 69 24.24 -1.09 14.61
CA LEU A 69 24.79 -0.68 13.31
C LEU A 69 24.10 -1.39 12.12
N PRO A 70 23.59 -0.65 11.12
CA PRO A 70 23.04 -1.21 9.90
C PRO A 70 24.17 -1.57 8.91
N TYR A 71 24.11 -2.79 8.35
CA TYR A 71 24.58 -3.03 6.99
C TYR A 71 23.34 -3.17 6.11
#